data_AF-A0A0Q2QVL5-F1
#
_entry.id   AF-A0A0Q2QVL5-F1
#
_cell.length_a   1.000
_cell.length_b   1.000
_cell.length_c   1.000
_cell.angle_alpha   90.00
_cell.angle_beta   90.00
_cell.angle_gamma   90.00
#
_symmetry.space_group_name_H-M   'P 1'
#
loop_
_entity.id
_entity.type
_entity.pdbx_description
1 polymer ?
#
loop_
_entity_poly.entity_id
_entity_poly.type
_entity_poly.pdbx_seq_one_letter_code
_entity_poly.pdbx_strand_id
1 'polypeptide(L)'
;MEFAITAERSADATTAPFLDVRETHTGVVVLAGDRAYKAKKPVLTDFVDFRTTEQREHACRREVELNRRLSPEAYLGVAHLSDPAGGADEPIVVMRRYRDQDRLAFLVTGTGPGESAESLLDAVAAVLAEFHKGAERSPLISTQGEAGAVDQRWRANLKELHQFTAIPGVTREVIDRIERLAAQYIAGRGHLFASRIDQDNIVDGHGDLLADDIFFVEGRPALLDCLEFDDQLRHLDRIDDAAFLAMDLEFLGRKDLGDYFLARYVALTGDKAPSSLHHFYIAYRAGVRAKVDCVRFLQGRAESADDAARHLEIAADHLAAGAVRLALIGGNPGSGKSTVARGLAEQVGAHVISTDDVRRELRDSGAISGSPGVLDSGLYSPDNVAAVYETVLRRARIHLGEGQSVILDGTWQDPGLRAQARRMAAETHSRAVEIMCAVPVETTAGRIEQRAAGNSDATPDIAAALAARRDAWESAVRLDTSQPLKVSVAQACNAWRQATDVNLLH
;
A
#
# COMPACT_ATOMS: atom_id res chain seq x y z
N MET A 1 58.10 -47.58 18.24
CA MET A 1 58.38 -46.13 18.25
C MET A 1 57.17 -45.43 17.70
N GLU A 2 56.25 -45.07 18.60
CA GLU A 2 55.12 -44.18 18.33
C GLU A 2 55.63 -42.74 18.22
N PHE A 3 55.10 -41.98 17.27
CA PHE A 3 55.20 -40.53 17.27
C PHE A 3 53.87 -39.95 17.75
N ALA A 4 53.92 -39.35 18.93
CA ALA A 4 52.83 -38.58 19.53
C ALA A 4 52.75 -37.21 18.86
N ILE A 5 51.54 -36.84 18.42
CA ILE A 5 51.15 -35.44 18.21
C ILE A 5 50.22 -35.09 19.37
N THR A 6 50.72 -34.25 20.26
CA THR A 6 50.01 -33.63 21.37
C THR A 6 48.91 -32.72 20.85
N ALA A 7 47.66 -33.13 21.03
CA ALA A 7 46.52 -32.22 21.02
C ALA A 7 46.47 -31.50 22.37
N GLU A 8 46.66 -30.17 22.35
CA GLU A 8 46.40 -29.31 23.49
C GLU A 8 44.91 -29.38 23.85
N ARG A 9 44.63 -29.91 25.04
CA ARG A 9 43.33 -29.80 25.71
C ARG A 9 43.15 -28.36 26.16
N SER A 10 42.35 -27.59 25.44
CA SER A 10 41.59 -26.50 26.04
C SER A 10 40.38 -27.12 26.73
N ALA A 11 40.53 -27.42 28.01
CA ALA A 11 39.42 -27.64 28.91
C ALA A 11 38.75 -26.30 29.17
N ASP A 12 37.59 -26.07 28.57
CA ASP A 12 36.64 -25.10 29.09
C ASP A 12 35.24 -25.72 29.10
N ALA A 13 34.47 -25.32 30.10
CA ALA A 13 33.38 -26.06 30.71
C ALA A 13 32.33 -26.64 29.74
N THR A 14 31.86 -27.84 30.09
CA THR A 14 30.64 -28.48 29.62
C THR A 14 29.40 -27.63 29.92
N THR A 15 29.18 -26.55 29.17
CA THR A 15 27.83 -26.03 28.97
C THR A 15 27.11 -27.05 28.10
N ALA A 16 26.05 -27.67 28.63
CA ALA A 16 25.13 -28.44 27.79
C ALA A 16 24.80 -27.60 26.56
N PRO A 17 24.87 -28.16 25.32
CA PRO A 17 24.54 -27.39 24.13
C PRO A 17 23.14 -26.84 24.31
N PHE A 18 22.98 -25.54 24.08
CA PHE A 18 21.68 -24.88 24.19
C PHE A 18 20.67 -25.70 23.39
N LEU A 19 19.58 -26.08 24.07
CA LEU A 19 18.44 -26.78 23.49
C LEU A 19 17.18 -25.98 23.79
N ASP A 20 16.45 -25.61 22.75
CA ASP A 20 15.14 -24.98 22.84
C ASP A 20 14.22 -25.58 21.79
N VAL A 21 12.91 -25.51 22.02
CA VAL A 21 11.90 -26.04 21.11
C VAL A 21 10.84 -24.98 20.88
N ARG A 22 10.64 -24.61 19.62
CA ARG A 22 9.57 -23.73 19.18
C ARG A 22 8.56 -24.56 18.40
N GLU A 23 7.29 -24.41 18.72
CA GLU A 23 6.22 -25.17 18.07
C GLU A 23 5.28 -24.23 17.33
N THR A 24 4.99 -24.56 16.07
CA THR A 24 3.99 -23.89 15.25
C THR A 24 2.80 -24.82 15.00
N HIS A 25 1.77 -24.34 14.32
CA HIS A 25 0.60 -25.15 13.97
C HIS A 25 0.95 -26.31 13.01
N THR A 26 1.99 -26.15 12.17
CA THR A 26 2.39 -27.11 11.14
C THR A 26 3.76 -27.76 11.36
N GLY A 27 4.51 -27.35 12.38
CA GLY A 27 5.86 -27.86 12.59
C GLY A 27 6.38 -27.70 14.01
N VAL A 28 7.56 -28.29 14.23
CA VAL A 28 8.35 -28.19 15.45
C VAL A 28 9.78 -27.83 15.04
N VAL A 29 10.33 -26.78 15.63
CA VAL A 29 11.71 -26.33 15.42
C VAL A 29 12.51 -26.61 16.68
N VAL A 30 13.49 -27.49 16.58
CA VAL A 30 14.46 -27.77 17.64
C VAL A 30 15.72 -26.97 17.39
N LEU A 31 16.06 -26.07 18.30
CA LEU A 31 17.29 -25.28 18.29
C LEU A 31 18.35 -26.05 19.07
N ALA A 32 19.43 -26.48 18.42
CA ALA A 32 20.50 -27.23 19.07
C ALA A 32 21.88 -26.75 18.58
N GLY A 33 22.66 -26.16 19.50
CA GLY A 33 23.96 -25.58 19.15
C GLY A 33 23.81 -24.41 18.16
N ASP A 34 24.48 -24.50 17.02
CA ASP A 34 24.48 -23.55 15.90
C ASP A 34 23.44 -23.86 14.82
N ARG A 35 22.59 -24.88 15.03
CA ARG A 35 21.59 -25.35 14.06
C ARG A 35 20.18 -25.29 14.60
N ALA A 36 19.24 -25.17 13.67
CA ALA A 36 17.83 -25.39 13.90
C ALA A 36 17.33 -26.51 12.99
N TYR A 37 16.49 -27.37 13.54
CA TYR A 37 15.93 -28.55 12.89
C TYR A 37 14.41 -28.42 12.88
N LYS A 38 13.83 -28.19 11.72
CA LYS A 38 12.38 -27.99 11.55
C LYS A 38 11.75 -29.26 10.99
N ALA A 39 10.95 -29.94 11.80
CA ALA A 39 10.11 -31.06 11.40
C ALA A 39 8.69 -30.55 11.08
N LYS A 40 8.04 -31.12 10.06
CA LYS A 40 6.63 -30.86 9.78
C LYS A 40 5.76 -31.83 10.59
N LYS A 41 4.65 -31.37 11.15
CA LYS A 41 3.71 -32.22 11.90
C LYS A 41 2.83 -33.03 10.94
N PRO A 42 2.37 -34.23 11.33
CA PRO A 42 1.47 -35.05 10.52
C PRO A 42 0.03 -34.53 10.59
N VAL A 43 -0.21 -33.34 10.04
CA VAL A 43 -1.49 -32.62 10.11
C VAL A 43 -2.12 -32.43 8.73
N LEU A 44 -3.44 -32.32 8.70
CA LEU A 44 -4.20 -31.82 7.58
C LEU A 44 -4.89 -30.52 8.03
N THR A 45 -4.68 -29.45 7.28
CA THR A 45 -5.33 -28.15 7.48
C THR A 45 -5.99 -27.72 6.17
N ASP A 46 -6.61 -26.55 6.14
CA ASP A 46 -7.22 -26.01 4.93
C ASP A 46 -6.19 -25.63 3.84
N PHE A 47 -4.90 -25.54 4.18
CA PHE A 47 -3.83 -25.07 3.29
C PHE A 47 -2.64 -26.03 3.17
N VAL A 48 -2.50 -27.02 4.06
CA VAL A 48 -1.46 -28.06 3.94
C VAL A 48 -1.97 -29.45 4.25
N ASP A 49 -1.46 -30.43 3.50
CA ASP A 49 -1.60 -31.86 3.79
C ASP A 49 -0.23 -32.46 4.03
N PHE A 50 0.09 -32.71 5.30
CA PHE A 50 1.36 -33.27 5.77
C PHE A 50 1.16 -34.65 6.40
N ARG A 51 0.04 -35.34 6.12
CA ARG A 51 -0.28 -36.61 6.77
C ARG A 51 0.73 -37.71 6.48
N THR A 52 1.26 -37.78 5.25
CA THR A 52 2.25 -38.80 4.86
C THR A 52 3.67 -38.26 4.90
N THR A 53 4.64 -39.17 5.10
CA THR A 53 6.07 -38.82 5.11
C THR A 53 6.52 -38.26 3.76
N GLU A 54 5.99 -38.76 2.65
CA GLU A 54 6.28 -38.27 1.30
C GLU A 54 5.81 -36.83 1.09
N GLN A 55 4.64 -36.47 1.64
CA GLN A 55 4.14 -35.10 1.61
C GLN A 55 5.03 -34.16 2.42
N ARG A 56 5.52 -34.60 3.59
CA ARG A 56 6.46 -33.83 4.40
C ARG A 56 7.83 -33.71 3.75
N GLU A 57 8.32 -34.74 3.07
CA GLU A 57 9.57 -34.70 2.30
C GLU A 57 9.48 -33.67 1.17
N HIS A 58 8.35 -33.66 0.43
CA HIS A 58 8.11 -32.66 -0.60
C HIS A 58 8.10 -31.23 -0.02
N ALA A 59 7.39 -31.02 1.09
CA ALA A 59 7.32 -29.73 1.77
C ALA A 59 8.69 -29.25 2.28
N CYS A 60 9.49 -30.13 2.91
CA CYS A 60 10.84 -29.81 3.37
C CYS A 60 11.77 -29.41 2.21
N ARG A 61 11.72 -30.13 1.09
CA ARG A 61 12.51 -29.77 -0.12
C ARG A 61 12.11 -28.42 -0.68
N ARG A 62 10.81 -28.16 -0.76
CA ARG A 62 10.25 -26.91 -1.28
C ARG A 62 10.60 -25.71 -0.40
N GLU A 63 10.52 -25.86 0.92
CA GLU A 63 10.95 -24.82 1.86
C GLU A 63 12.42 -24.46 1.66
N VAL A 64 13.31 -25.47 1.54
CA VAL A 64 14.73 -25.27 1.26
C VAL A 64 14.95 -24.59 -0.09
N GLU A 65 14.27 -25.05 -1.14
CA GLU A 65 14.38 -24.49 -2.49
C GLU A 65 14.01 -23.00 -2.52
N LEU A 66 12.84 -22.64 -1.99
CA LEU A 66 12.31 -21.29 -2.07
C LEU A 66 13.10 -20.31 -1.21
N ASN A 67 13.49 -20.71 -0.01
CA ASN A 67 14.21 -19.81 0.88
C ASN A 67 15.68 -19.62 0.48
N ARG A 68 16.30 -20.58 -0.21
CA ARG A 68 17.67 -20.41 -0.72
C ARG A 68 17.80 -19.32 -1.79
N ARG A 69 16.69 -18.88 -2.40
CA ARG A 69 16.67 -17.77 -3.36
C ARG A 69 17.10 -16.44 -2.74
N LEU A 70 16.80 -16.25 -1.45
CA LEU A 70 17.14 -15.05 -0.68
C LEU A 70 18.23 -15.30 0.36
N SER A 71 18.23 -16.49 0.97
CA SER A 71 19.11 -16.83 2.10
C SER A 71 19.79 -18.19 1.92
N PRO A 72 20.66 -18.37 0.90
CA PRO A 72 21.26 -19.66 0.58
C PRO A 72 22.10 -20.24 1.71
N GLU A 73 22.74 -19.39 2.52
CA GLU A 73 23.58 -19.80 3.66
C GLU A 73 22.75 -20.16 4.90
N ALA A 74 21.49 -19.75 4.96
CA ALA A 74 20.60 -20.07 6.09
C ALA A 74 20.06 -21.50 6.00
N TYR A 75 19.76 -22.01 4.81
CA TYR A 75 19.14 -23.32 4.63
C TYR A 75 20.16 -24.37 4.17
N LEU A 76 20.57 -25.25 5.09
CA LEU A 76 21.64 -26.23 4.88
C LEU A 76 21.18 -27.47 4.09
N GLY A 77 19.89 -27.78 4.12
CA GLY A 77 19.29 -28.85 3.31
C GLY A 77 18.18 -29.61 4.03
N VAL A 78 17.83 -30.77 3.48
CA VAL A 78 16.92 -31.73 4.12
C VAL A 78 17.75 -32.88 4.68
N ALA A 79 17.52 -33.21 5.96
CA ALA A 79 18.05 -34.41 6.61
C ALA A 79 16.90 -35.37 6.97
N HIS A 80 17.26 -36.57 7.39
CA HIS A 80 16.31 -37.62 7.74
C HIS A 80 16.60 -38.07 9.17
N LEU A 81 15.61 -37.93 10.05
CA LEU A 81 15.70 -38.38 11.43
C LEU A 81 15.23 -39.85 11.47
N SER A 82 16.17 -40.75 11.76
CA SER A 82 15.85 -42.17 11.89
C SER A 82 15.02 -42.46 13.13
N ASP A 83 13.99 -43.30 12.99
CA ASP A 83 13.21 -43.78 14.12
C ASP A 83 14.02 -44.84 14.91
N PRO A 84 14.34 -44.60 16.20
CA PRO A 84 15.03 -45.58 17.04
C PRO A 84 14.28 -46.92 17.19
N ALA A 85 12.97 -46.93 16.95
CA ALA A 85 12.14 -48.14 16.96
C ALA A 85 12.06 -48.86 15.60
N GLY A 86 12.74 -48.34 14.57
CA GLY A 86 12.79 -48.94 13.23
C GLY A 86 11.61 -48.59 12.31
N GLY A 87 10.85 -47.54 12.63
CA GLY A 87 9.87 -46.94 11.72
C GLY A 87 10.52 -46.16 10.57
N ALA A 88 9.67 -45.49 9.77
CA ALA A 88 10.13 -44.70 8.64
C ALA A 88 10.93 -43.47 9.11
N ASP A 89 11.99 -43.14 8.39
CA ASP A 89 12.75 -41.91 8.61
C ASP A 89 11.86 -40.68 8.41
N GLU A 90 12.04 -39.68 9.27
CA GLU A 90 11.27 -38.44 9.23
C GLU A 90 12.08 -37.30 8.59
N PRO A 91 11.60 -36.67 7.50
CA PRO A 91 12.33 -35.61 6.85
C PRO A 91 12.27 -34.31 7.63
N ILE A 92 13.41 -33.66 7.79
CA ILE A 92 13.56 -32.40 8.54
C ILE A 92 14.37 -31.38 7.74
N VAL A 93 13.98 -30.11 7.82
CA VAL A 93 14.78 -29.00 7.30
C VAL A 93 15.89 -28.69 8.30
N VAL A 94 17.12 -28.60 7.82
CA VAL A 94 18.29 -28.19 8.61
C VAL A 94 18.66 -26.78 8.19
N MET A 95 18.71 -25.86 9.16
CA MET A 95 19.04 -24.46 8.93
C MET A 95 20.06 -23.95 9.95
N ARG A 96 20.77 -22.87 9.60
CA ARG A 96 21.59 -22.10 10.54
C ARG A 96 20.66 -21.52 11.60
N ARG A 97 21.07 -21.62 12.86
CA ARG A 97 20.35 -20.97 13.95
C ARG A 97 20.77 -19.51 14.05
N TYR A 98 19.78 -18.64 14.22
CA TYR A 98 19.97 -17.23 14.50
C TYR A 98 19.57 -16.89 15.94
N ARG A 99 20.08 -15.77 16.46
CA ARG A 99 19.75 -15.30 17.81
C ARG A 99 18.58 -14.32 17.72
N ASP A 100 17.70 -14.34 18.71
CA ASP A 100 16.52 -13.46 18.73
C ASP A 100 16.91 -11.96 18.72
N GLN A 101 18.06 -11.60 19.29
CA GLN A 101 18.60 -10.23 19.25
C GLN A 101 19.07 -9.77 17.86
N ASP A 102 19.26 -10.69 16.92
CA ASP A 102 19.69 -10.39 15.55
C ASP A 102 18.47 -10.17 14.62
N ARG A 103 17.23 -10.36 15.11
CA ARG A 103 15.99 -10.15 14.33
C ARG A 103 15.77 -8.68 14.04
N LEU A 104 15.30 -8.36 12.84
CA LEU A 104 14.93 -7.00 12.47
C LEU A 104 13.89 -6.43 13.44
N ALA A 105 12.86 -7.21 13.82
CA ALA A 105 11.86 -6.79 14.81
C ALA A 105 12.48 -6.32 16.14
N PHE A 106 13.51 -7.03 16.63
CA PHE A 106 14.24 -6.63 17.84
C PHE A 106 15.11 -5.39 17.60
N LEU A 107 15.80 -5.33 16.47
CA LEU A 107 16.73 -4.24 16.13
C LEU A 107 16.02 -2.90 15.90
N VAL A 108 14.82 -2.90 15.32
CA VAL A 108 14.07 -1.67 15.03
C VAL A 108 13.26 -1.14 16.23
N THR A 109 13.00 -1.98 17.23
CA THR A 109 12.30 -1.60 18.47
C THR A 109 13.25 -1.34 19.64
N GLY A 110 14.47 -1.86 19.57
CA GLY A 110 15.52 -1.65 20.57
C GLY A 110 16.15 -0.25 20.54
N THR A 111 16.81 0.12 21.64
CA THR A 111 17.53 1.40 21.82
C THR A 111 19.06 1.23 21.85
N GLY A 112 19.57 0.13 21.30
CA GLY A 112 20.98 -0.24 21.40
C GLY A 112 21.92 0.68 20.57
N PRO A 113 23.17 0.88 21.01
CA PRO A 113 24.20 1.48 20.17
C PRO A 113 24.59 0.47 19.08
N GLY A 114 24.12 0.70 17.86
CA GLY A 114 24.33 -0.15 16.69
C GLY A 114 24.13 0.62 15.38
N GLU A 115 24.15 -0.09 14.24
CA GLU A 115 23.74 0.46 12.94
C GLU A 115 22.35 1.10 13.04
N SER A 116 22.12 2.20 12.32
CA SER A 116 20.81 2.83 12.31
C SER A 116 19.78 1.88 11.68
N ALA A 117 18.54 1.90 12.19
CA ALA A 117 17.45 1.12 11.62
C ALA A 117 17.25 1.40 10.12
N GLU A 118 17.48 2.64 9.68
CA GLU A 118 17.48 3.03 8.27
C GLU A 118 18.53 2.28 7.44
N SER A 119 19.77 2.14 7.95
CA SER A 119 20.85 1.39 7.28
C SER A 119 20.52 -0.09 7.14
N LEU A 120 19.87 -0.68 8.15
CA LEU A 120 19.38 -2.05 8.08
C LEU A 120 18.32 -2.18 6.96
N LEU A 121 17.35 -1.26 6.93
CA LEU A 121 16.28 -1.26 5.92
C LEU A 121 16.79 -0.96 4.51
N ASP A 122 17.83 -0.15 4.36
CA ASP A 122 18.57 0.02 3.10
C ASP A 122 19.08 -1.33 2.58
N ALA A 123 19.68 -2.15 3.45
CA ALA A 123 20.19 -3.46 3.08
C ALA A 123 19.06 -4.44 2.73
N VAL A 124 17.97 -4.47 3.50
CA VAL A 124 16.79 -5.30 3.19
C VAL A 124 16.18 -4.90 1.85
N ALA A 125 15.99 -3.59 1.61
CA ALA A 125 15.42 -3.08 0.37
C ALA A 125 16.30 -3.43 -0.84
N ALA A 126 17.63 -3.39 -0.69
CA ALA A 126 18.57 -3.78 -1.75
C ALA A 126 18.48 -5.28 -2.08
N VAL A 127 18.44 -6.15 -1.06
CA VAL A 127 18.28 -7.60 -1.28
C VAL A 127 16.95 -7.93 -1.93
N LEU A 128 15.85 -7.34 -1.44
CA LEU A 128 14.52 -7.56 -1.99
C LEU A 128 14.39 -7.04 -3.43
N ALA A 129 14.95 -5.87 -3.73
CA ALA A 129 14.95 -5.31 -5.08
C ALA A 129 15.70 -6.19 -6.08
N GLU A 130 16.89 -6.70 -5.72
CA GLU A 130 17.64 -7.59 -6.61
C GLU A 130 16.94 -8.95 -6.76
N PHE A 131 16.33 -9.47 -5.69
CA PHE A 131 15.50 -10.67 -5.76
C PHE A 131 14.33 -10.49 -6.74
N HIS A 132 13.53 -9.43 -6.62
CA HIS A 132 12.41 -9.19 -7.53
C HIS A 132 12.83 -8.94 -8.99
N LYS A 133 14.03 -8.38 -9.20
CA LYS A 133 14.58 -8.21 -10.54
C LYS A 133 14.89 -9.55 -11.20
N GLY A 134 15.43 -10.52 -10.44
CA GLY A 134 15.72 -11.87 -10.91
C GLY A 134 14.57 -12.88 -10.77
N ALA A 135 13.48 -12.52 -10.11
CA ALA A 135 12.37 -13.42 -9.81
C ALA A 135 11.66 -13.95 -11.07
N GLU A 136 11.13 -15.17 -10.97
CA GLU A 136 10.42 -15.82 -12.06
C GLU A 136 9.17 -15.01 -12.45
N ARG A 137 8.91 -14.99 -13.75
CA ARG A 137 7.71 -14.42 -14.36
C ARG A 137 7.22 -15.38 -15.43
N SER A 138 5.92 -15.56 -15.50
CA SER A 138 5.27 -16.40 -16.50
C SER A 138 3.83 -15.94 -16.68
N PRO A 139 3.15 -16.31 -17.78
CA PRO A 139 1.73 -16.00 -17.94
C PRO A 139 0.89 -16.49 -16.75
N LEU A 140 1.23 -17.65 -16.17
CA LEU A 140 0.55 -18.17 -14.98
C LEU A 140 0.76 -17.25 -13.76
N ILE A 141 1.98 -16.77 -13.53
CA ILE A 141 2.28 -15.80 -12.47
C ILE A 141 1.52 -14.49 -12.72
N SER A 142 1.56 -13.97 -13.95
CA SER A 142 0.89 -12.72 -14.33
C SER A 142 -0.63 -12.73 -14.09
N THR A 143 -1.30 -13.87 -14.26
CA THR A 143 -2.75 -13.98 -13.96
C THR A 143 -3.08 -13.64 -12.51
N GLN A 144 -2.13 -13.80 -11.59
CA GLN A 144 -2.34 -13.47 -10.18
C GLN A 144 -2.34 -11.97 -9.92
N GLY A 145 -1.90 -11.14 -10.88
CA GLY A 145 -2.03 -9.68 -10.84
C GLY A 145 -3.35 -9.15 -11.40
N GLU A 146 -4.17 -10.00 -12.02
CA GLU A 146 -5.45 -9.57 -12.59
C GLU A 146 -6.40 -9.08 -11.49
N ALA A 147 -7.18 -8.05 -11.79
CA ALA A 147 -8.13 -7.48 -10.82
C ALA A 147 -9.08 -8.54 -10.23
N GLY A 148 -9.48 -9.53 -11.03
CA GLY A 148 -10.32 -10.65 -10.56
C GLY A 148 -9.61 -11.57 -9.57
N ALA A 149 -8.32 -11.89 -9.80
CA ALA A 149 -7.52 -12.69 -8.86
C ALA A 149 -7.28 -11.93 -7.55
N VAL A 150 -6.99 -10.62 -7.64
CA VAL A 150 -6.86 -9.74 -6.47
C VAL A 150 -8.17 -9.69 -5.67
N ASP A 151 -9.32 -9.51 -6.33
CA ASP A 151 -10.64 -9.51 -5.68
C ASP A 151 -10.95 -10.85 -4.99
N GLN A 152 -10.63 -11.96 -5.64
CA GLN A 152 -10.83 -13.30 -5.07
C GLN A 152 -10.01 -13.49 -3.79
N ARG A 153 -8.75 -13.06 -3.77
CA ARG A 153 -7.89 -13.13 -2.57
C ARG A 153 -8.44 -12.29 -1.41
N TRP A 154 -8.89 -11.07 -1.71
CA TRP A 154 -9.56 -10.22 -0.71
C TRP A 154 -10.82 -10.88 -0.15
N ARG A 155 -11.71 -11.38 -1.01
CA ARG A 155 -12.95 -12.04 -0.60
C ARG A 155 -12.70 -13.30 0.23
N ALA A 156 -11.71 -14.11 -0.13
CA ALA A 156 -11.34 -15.29 0.63
C ALA A 156 -10.92 -14.90 2.06
N ASN A 157 -10.02 -13.93 2.19
CA ASN A 157 -9.55 -13.45 3.48
C ASN A 157 -10.69 -12.86 4.34
N LEU A 158 -11.54 -12.01 3.75
CA LEU A 158 -12.66 -11.37 4.45
C LEU A 158 -13.74 -12.37 4.86
N LYS A 159 -14.03 -13.38 4.03
CA LYS A 159 -14.98 -14.46 4.35
C LYS A 159 -14.56 -15.23 5.61
N GLU A 160 -13.25 -15.48 5.78
CA GLU A 160 -12.73 -16.10 7.00
C GLU A 160 -12.83 -15.14 8.19
N LEU A 161 -12.43 -13.87 8.04
CA LEU A 161 -12.54 -12.87 9.10
C LEU A 161 -13.98 -12.69 9.63
N HIS A 162 -14.99 -12.75 8.77
CA HIS A 162 -16.41 -12.69 9.17
C HIS A 162 -16.82 -13.80 10.16
N GLN A 163 -16.10 -14.93 10.18
CA GLN A 163 -16.35 -16.05 11.10
C GLN A 163 -15.78 -15.77 12.50
N PHE A 164 -14.91 -14.77 12.65
CA PHE A 164 -14.22 -14.45 13.89
C PHE A 164 -14.83 -13.26 14.65
N THR A 165 -16.03 -12.83 14.29
CA THR A 165 -16.72 -11.67 14.89
C THR A 165 -17.08 -11.80 16.38
N ALA A 166 -16.88 -12.99 16.97
CA ALA A 166 -17.00 -13.22 18.40
C ALA A 166 -15.72 -12.86 19.19
N ILE A 167 -14.59 -12.65 18.51
CA ILE A 167 -13.32 -12.27 19.14
C ILE A 167 -13.38 -10.78 19.52
N PRO A 168 -12.98 -10.39 20.74
CA PRO A 168 -12.94 -8.98 21.15
C PRO A 168 -12.16 -8.11 20.16
N GLY A 169 -12.72 -6.95 19.80
CA GLY A 169 -12.10 -6.02 18.84
C GLY A 169 -12.28 -6.36 17.36
N VAL A 170 -12.66 -7.61 17.03
CA VAL A 170 -12.96 -8.04 15.65
C VAL A 170 -14.44 -7.87 15.38
N THR A 171 -14.86 -6.68 14.94
CA THR A 171 -16.28 -6.37 14.74
C THR A 171 -16.71 -6.49 13.28
N ARG A 172 -17.99 -6.82 13.07
CA ARG A 172 -18.59 -6.88 11.73
C ARG A 172 -18.49 -5.52 11.02
N GLU A 173 -18.69 -4.44 11.75
CA GLU A 173 -18.67 -3.07 11.21
C GLU A 173 -17.32 -2.71 10.58
N VAL A 174 -16.22 -3.11 11.23
CA VAL A 174 -14.86 -2.88 10.73
C VAL A 174 -14.59 -3.72 9.49
N ILE A 175 -14.93 -5.02 9.53
CA ILE A 175 -14.74 -5.93 8.38
C ILE A 175 -15.58 -5.46 7.18
N ASP A 176 -16.84 -5.08 7.39
CA ASP A 176 -17.71 -4.55 6.33
C ASP A 176 -17.15 -3.24 5.74
N ARG A 177 -16.51 -2.39 6.56
CA ARG A 177 -15.84 -1.16 6.09
C ARG A 177 -14.65 -1.49 5.20
N ILE A 178 -13.79 -2.41 5.63
CA ILE A 178 -12.64 -2.89 4.85
C ILE A 178 -13.11 -3.48 3.52
N GLU A 179 -14.11 -4.38 3.56
CA GLU A 179 -14.68 -5.01 2.37
C GLU A 179 -15.19 -3.98 1.36
N ARG A 180 -15.96 -2.99 1.81
CA ARG A 180 -16.47 -1.92 0.94
C ARG A 180 -15.34 -1.10 0.30
N LEU A 181 -14.36 -0.68 1.09
CA LEU A 181 -13.27 0.17 0.58
C LEU A 181 -12.36 -0.61 -0.39
N ALA A 182 -12.02 -1.86 -0.08
CA ALA A 182 -11.24 -2.72 -0.96
C ALA A 182 -11.98 -2.98 -2.28
N ALA A 183 -13.27 -3.35 -2.23
CA ALA A 183 -14.07 -3.58 -3.42
C ALA A 183 -14.18 -2.33 -4.32
N GLN A 184 -14.35 -1.14 -3.73
CA GLN A 184 -14.38 0.12 -4.47
C GLN A 184 -13.03 0.44 -5.13
N TYR A 185 -11.92 0.19 -4.43
CA TYR A 185 -10.59 0.38 -4.99
C TYR A 185 -10.43 -0.50 -6.24
N ILE A 186 -10.69 -1.81 -6.10
CA ILE A 186 -10.53 -2.80 -7.17
C ILE A 186 -11.41 -2.46 -8.37
N ALA A 187 -12.69 -2.18 -8.14
CA ALA A 187 -13.66 -1.91 -9.20
C ALA A 187 -13.28 -0.74 -10.11
N GLY A 188 -12.61 0.29 -9.59
CA GLY A 188 -12.18 1.44 -10.39
C GLY A 188 -10.80 1.31 -11.03
N ARG A 189 -9.96 0.33 -10.63
CA ARG A 189 -8.49 0.33 -10.86
C ARG A 189 -8.06 -0.78 -11.79
N GLY A 190 -8.97 -1.27 -12.64
CA GLY A 190 -8.68 -2.29 -13.65
C GLY A 190 -7.52 -1.88 -14.56
N HIS A 191 -7.46 -0.61 -14.99
CA HIS A 191 -6.34 -0.09 -15.80
C HIS A 191 -5.01 -0.12 -15.04
N LEU A 192 -5.01 0.23 -13.75
CA LEU A 192 -3.81 0.14 -12.92
C LEU A 192 -3.31 -1.31 -12.87
N PHE A 193 -4.15 -2.28 -12.49
CA PHE A 193 -3.74 -3.69 -12.41
C PHE A 193 -3.26 -4.24 -13.75
N ALA A 194 -3.95 -3.93 -14.86
CA ALA A 194 -3.49 -4.30 -16.19
C ALA A 194 -2.11 -3.70 -16.51
N SER A 195 -1.90 -2.41 -16.20
CA SER A 195 -0.59 -1.78 -16.39
C SER A 195 0.49 -2.39 -15.50
N ARG A 196 0.17 -2.92 -14.32
CA ARG A 196 1.15 -3.63 -13.48
C ARG A 196 1.63 -4.91 -14.16
N ILE A 197 0.72 -5.65 -14.77
CA ILE A 197 1.01 -6.86 -15.55
C ILE A 197 1.84 -6.51 -16.79
N ASP A 198 1.42 -5.50 -17.57
CA ASP A 198 2.12 -5.08 -18.80
C ASP A 198 3.55 -4.58 -18.53
N GLN A 199 3.83 -4.16 -17.31
CA GLN A 199 5.15 -3.72 -16.84
C GLN A 199 5.95 -4.83 -16.14
N ASP A 200 5.51 -6.09 -16.22
CA ASP A 200 6.18 -7.25 -15.62
C ASP A 200 6.41 -7.12 -14.10
N ASN A 201 5.46 -6.49 -13.38
CA ASN A 201 5.56 -6.30 -11.92
C ASN A 201 5.06 -7.49 -11.10
N ILE A 202 4.42 -8.48 -11.74
CA ILE A 202 3.92 -9.68 -11.05
C ILE A 202 5.00 -10.76 -11.08
N VAL A 203 5.44 -11.20 -9.91
CA VAL A 203 6.62 -12.05 -9.74
C VAL A 203 6.31 -13.23 -8.82
N ASP A 204 7.10 -14.29 -8.91
CA ASP A 204 7.19 -15.27 -7.83
C ASP A 204 8.04 -14.70 -6.67
N GLY A 205 7.36 -14.07 -5.71
CA GLY A 205 7.95 -13.29 -4.62
C GLY A 205 8.31 -14.11 -3.37
N HIS A 206 8.33 -13.44 -2.23
CA HIS A 206 8.50 -13.98 -0.89
C HIS A 206 7.17 -14.42 -0.28
N GLY A 207 6.16 -13.56 -0.30
CA GLY A 207 4.77 -13.86 0.10
C GLY A 207 4.45 -13.70 1.58
N ASP A 208 5.45 -13.72 2.48
CA ASP A 208 5.26 -13.57 3.94
C ASP A 208 6.42 -12.82 4.64
N LEU A 209 6.75 -11.61 4.16
CA LEU A 209 7.96 -10.88 4.59
C LEU A 209 7.76 -10.14 5.92
N LEU A 210 7.93 -10.83 7.05
CA LEU A 210 7.82 -10.28 8.42
C LEU A 210 9.18 -9.87 9.00
N ALA A 211 9.21 -8.83 9.84
CA ALA A 211 10.42 -8.39 10.51
C ALA A 211 10.98 -9.42 11.50
N ASP A 212 10.14 -10.34 11.98
CA ASP A 212 10.54 -11.44 12.86
C ASP A 212 11.35 -12.53 12.15
N ASP A 213 11.22 -12.62 10.82
CA ASP A 213 11.86 -13.63 9.96
C ASP A 213 13.04 -13.06 9.16
N ILE A 214 13.41 -11.81 9.44
CA ILE A 214 14.60 -11.16 8.88
C ILE A 214 15.67 -11.05 9.98
N PHE A 215 16.85 -11.60 9.71
CA PHE A 215 17.97 -11.59 10.65
C PHE A 215 19.18 -10.88 10.09
N PHE A 216 19.92 -10.14 10.92
CA PHE A 216 21.17 -9.50 10.55
C PHE A 216 22.36 -10.25 11.14
N VAL A 217 23.16 -10.87 10.26
CA VAL A 217 24.37 -11.59 10.66
C VAL A 217 25.52 -11.17 9.77
N GLU A 218 26.66 -10.87 10.39
CA GLU A 218 27.88 -10.48 9.66
C GLU A 218 27.65 -9.29 8.71
N GLY A 219 26.75 -8.36 9.09
CA GLY A 219 26.41 -7.16 8.33
C GLY A 219 25.51 -7.41 7.11
N ARG A 220 24.87 -8.58 7.00
CA ARG A 220 23.96 -8.90 5.89
C ARG A 220 22.60 -9.39 6.40
N PRO A 221 21.50 -9.02 5.72
CA PRO A 221 20.18 -9.55 6.04
C PRO A 221 20.02 -10.97 5.47
N ALA A 222 19.45 -11.86 6.28
CA ALA A 222 18.93 -13.15 5.88
C ALA A 222 17.40 -13.10 6.01
N LEU A 223 16.69 -13.12 4.88
CA LEU A 223 15.24 -13.13 4.79
C LEU A 223 14.79 -14.59 4.73
N LEU A 224 14.04 -15.03 5.73
CA LEU A 224 13.58 -16.41 5.90
C LEU A 224 12.04 -16.49 5.82
N ASP A 225 11.52 -17.72 5.84
CA ASP A 225 10.09 -18.05 5.85
C ASP A 225 9.32 -17.60 4.59
N CYS A 226 9.97 -17.74 3.43
CA CYS A 226 9.32 -17.60 2.13
C CYS A 226 8.17 -18.62 2.00
N LEU A 227 6.99 -18.15 1.60
CA LEU A 227 5.74 -18.91 1.60
C LEU A 227 5.83 -20.13 0.69
N GLU A 228 5.81 -21.34 1.25
CA GLU A 228 6.10 -22.57 0.51
C GLU A 228 4.87 -23.38 0.08
N PHE A 229 3.72 -23.20 0.71
CA PHE A 229 2.58 -24.11 0.56
C PHE A 229 1.59 -23.74 -0.56
N ASP A 230 1.56 -22.49 -1.01
CA ASP A 230 0.65 -22.03 -2.07
C ASP A 230 1.33 -21.00 -2.99
N ASP A 231 1.59 -21.41 -4.24
CA ASP A 231 2.21 -20.53 -5.23
C ASP A 231 1.35 -19.32 -5.58
N GLN A 232 0.02 -19.45 -5.57
CA GLN A 232 -0.87 -18.34 -5.93
C GLN A 232 -0.80 -17.20 -4.91
N LEU A 233 -0.45 -17.48 -3.66
CA LEU A 233 -0.23 -16.47 -2.62
C LEU A 233 1.15 -15.81 -2.72
N ARG A 234 2.13 -16.49 -3.31
CA ARG A 234 3.49 -16.00 -3.53
C ARG A 234 3.68 -15.34 -4.90
N HIS A 235 2.80 -15.62 -5.85
CA HIS A 235 2.70 -14.94 -7.14
C HIS A 235 1.92 -13.64 -6.97
N LEU A 236 2.64 -12.53 -6.86
CA LEU A 236 2.09 -11.25 -6.41
C LEU A 236 2.74 -10.08 -7.12
N ASP A 237 2.15 -8.90 -6.97
CA ASP A 237 2.81 -7.65 -7.37
C ASP A 237 4.00 -7.39 -6.45
N ARG A 238 5.17 -7.05 -6.99
CA ARG A 238 6.37 -6.78 -6.17
C ARG A 238 6.18 -5.68 -5.09
N ILE A 239 5.19 -4.78 -5.25
CA ILE A 239 4.81 -3.81 -4.21
C ILE A 239 4.03 -4.48 -3.09
N ASP A 240 3.21 -5.48 -3.39
CA ASP A 240 2.50 -6.30 -2.40
C ASP A 240 3.48 -7.05 -1.48
N ASP A 241 4.57 -7.56 -2.04
CA ASP A 241 5.62 -8.23 -1.24
C ASP A 241 6.29 -7.27 -0.26
N ALA A 242 6.73 -6.11 -0.76
CA ALA A 242 7.36 -5.08 0.05
C ALA A 242 6.38 -4.46 1.07
N ALA A 243 5.10 -4.36 0.71
CA ALA A 243 4.06 -3.86 1.60
C ALA A 243 3.88 -4.74 2.84
N PHE A 244 4.24 -6.03 2.78
CA PHE A 244 4.18 -6.90 3.95
C PHE A 244 5.11 -6.42 5.06
N LEU A 245 6.39 -6.17 4.74
CA LEU A 245 7.34 -5.68 5.73
C LEU A 245 6.97 -4.26 6.20
N ALA A 246 6.52 -3.39 5.30
CA ALA A 246 6.09 -2.04 5.68
C ALA A 246 4.92 -2.08 6.68
N MET A 247 3.94 -2.96 6.44
CA MET A 247 2.81 -3.21 7.34
C MET A 247 3.28 -3.73 8.70
N ASP A 248 4.20 -4.70 8.71
CA ASP A 248 4.69 -5.30 9.95
C ASP A 248 5.50 -4.31 10.80
N LEU A 249 6.32 -3.46 10.16
CA LEU A 249 7.02 -2.34 10.82
C LEU A 249 6.05 -1.34 11.45
N GLU A 250 4.94 -1.02 10.76
CA GLU A 250 3.87 -0.19 11.32
C GLU A 250 3.19 -0.87 12.51
N PHE A 251 2.91 -2.17 12.41
CA PHE A 251 2.37 -2.95 13.53
C PHE A 251 3.32 -2.95 14.74
N LEU A 252 4.63 -2.97 14.53
CA LEU A 252 5.65 -2.80 15.59
C LEU A 252 5.76 -1.37 16.14
N GLY A 253 4.89 -0.45 15.71
CA GLY A 253 4.87 0.94 16.13
C GLY A 253 5.90 1.83 15.43
N ARG A 254 6.50 1.34 14.34
CA ARG A 254 7.53 2.03 13.54
C ARG A 254 7.05 2.31 12.12
N LYS A 255 5.89 2.97 12.01
CA LYS A 255 5.34 3.43 10.73
C LYS A 255 6.34 4.29 9.94
N ASP A 256 7.11 5.12 10.65
CA ASP A 256 8.19 5.92 10.08
C ASP A 256 9.20 5.07 9.30
N LEU A 257 9.56 3.91 9.84
CA LEU A 257 10.46 2.96 9.19
C LEU A 257 9.79 2.18 8.07
N GLY A 258 8.51 1.82 8.21
CA GLY A 258 7.73 1.20 7.13
C GLY A 258 7.66 2.10 5.90
N ASP A 259 7.36 3.39 6.11
CA ASP A 259 7.33 4.41 5.05
C ASP A 259 8.72 4.60 4.41
N TYR A 260 9.78 4.66 5.23
CA TYR A 260 11.17 4.76 4.78
C TYR A 260 11.58 3.56 3.91
N PHE A 261 11.35 2.34 4.40
CA PHE A 261 11.69 1.10 3.70
C PHE A 261 11.02 1.04 2.32
N LEU A 262 9.71 1.34 2.26
CA LEU A 262 8.99 1.28 1.00
C LEU A 262 9.46 2.35 0.02
N ALA A 263 9.72 3.58 0.49
CA ALA A 263 10.30 4.64 -0.34
C ALA A 263 11.68 4.23 -0.90
N ARG A 264 12.51 3.59 -0.08
CA ARG A 264 13.83 3.12 -0.50
C ARG A 264 13.74 2.01 -1.53
N TYR A 265 12.88 1.02 -1.30
CA TYR A 265 12.62 -0.07 -2.23
C TYR A 265 12.12 0.45 -3.60
N VAL A 266 11.18 1.41 -3.59
CA VAL A 266 10.68 2.06 -4.82
C VAL A 266 11.81 2.81 -5.55
N ALA A 267 12.67 3.52 -4.82
CA ALA A 267 13.81 4.23 -5.41
C ALA A 267 14.81 3.28 -6.08
N LEU A 268 15.04 2.09 -5.51
CA LEU A 268 15.94 1.07 -6.06
C LEU A 268 15.36 0.36 -7.28
N THR A 269 14.06 0.10 -7.27
CA THR A 269 13.36 -0.63 -8.34
C THR A 269 12.88 0.26 -9.48
N GLY A 270 12.81 1.57 -9.27
CA GLY A 270 12.24 2.53 -10.20
C GLY A 270 10.73 2.35 -10.40
N ASP A 271 10.05 1.69 -9.45
CA ASP A 271 8.61 1.47 -9.50
C ASP A 271 7.84 2.79 -9.50
N LYS A 272 6.72 2.86 -10.23
CA LYS A 272 5.87 4.04 -10.38
C LYS A 272 4.44 3.82 -9.89
N ALA A 273 4.21 2.76 -9.11
CA ALA A 273 2.95 2.51 -8.46
C ALA A 273 2.48 3.76 -7.70
N PRO A 274 1.19 4.12 -7.80
CA PRO A 274 0.65 5.22 -7.01
C PRO A 274 0.69 4.85 -5.52
N SER A 275 0.81 5.86 -4.65
CA SER A 275 0.75 5.66 -3.19
C SER A 275 -0.53 4.94 -2.73
N SER A 276 -1.63 5.12 -3.46
CA SER A 276 -2.88 4.41 -3.21
C SER A 276 -2.77 2.89 -3.34
N LEU A 277 -1.92 2.39 -4.24
CA LEU A 277 -1.65 0.96 -4.39
C LEU A 277 -0.81 0.43 -3.23
N HIS A 278 0.14 1.24 -2.74
CA HIS A 278 0.94 0.90 -1.55
C HIS A 278 0.03 0.72 -0.34
N HIS A 279 -0.85 1.70 -0.10
CA HIS A 279 -1.85 1.62 0.96
C HIS A 279 -2.78 0.41 0.80
N PHE A 280 -3.26 0.16 -0.42
CA PHE A 280 -4.11 -1.00 -0.70
C PHE A 280 -3.45 -2.33 -0.34
N TYR A 281 -2.17 -2.52 -0.69
CA TYR A 281 -1.47 -3.75 -0.36
C TYR A 281 -1.07 -3.84 1.12
N ILE A 282 -0.66 -2.75 1.77
CA ILE A 282 -0.45 -2.74 3.24
C ILE A 282 -1.73 -3.18 3.96
N ALA A 283 -2.89 -2.67 3.53
CA ALA A 283 -4.16 -3.07 4.10
C ALA A 283 -4.50 -4.53 3.86
N TYR A 284 -4.19 -5.07 2.67
CA TYR A 284 -4.36 -6.49 2.38
C TYR A 284 -3.54 -7.35 3.35
N ARG A 285 -2.25 -7.02 3.52
CA ARG A 285 -1.35 -7.75 4.42
C ARG A 285 -1.75 -7.64 5.88
N ALA A 286 -2.20 -6.47 6.32
CA ALA A 286 -2.77 -6.30 7.65
C ALA A 286 -4.01 -7.18 7.84
N GLY A 287 -4.91 -7.25 6.85
CA GLY A 287 -6.05 -8.16 6.88
C GLY A 287 -5.67 -9.64 6.95
N VAL A 288 -4.59 -10.06 6.26
CA VAL A 288 -4.06 -11.42 6.36
C VAL A 288 -3.53 -11.69 7.77
N ARG A 289 -2.81 -10.75 8.37
CA ARG A 289 -2.29 -10.89 9.74
C ARG A 289 -3.38 -10.91 10.81
N ALA A 290 -4.39 -10.05 10.69
CA ALA A 290 -5.57 -10.10 11.55
C ALA A 290 -6.20 -11.49 11.57
N LYS A 291 -6.28 -12.15 10.41
CA LYS A 291 -6.79 -13.52 10.30
C LYS A 291 -5.92 -14.53 11.04
N VAL A 292 -4.59 -14.43 10.87
CA VAL A 292 -3.63 -15.29 11.57
C VAL A 292 -3.75 -15.11 13.09
N ASP A 293 -3.91 -13.89 13.57
CA ASP A 293 -4.07 -13.59 14.99
C ASP A 293 -5.40 -14.11 15.55
N CYS A 294 -6.50 -14.04 14.79
CA CYS A 294 -7.75 -14.70 15.14
C CYS A 294 -7.59 -16.22 15.32
N VAL A 295 -6.86 -16.88 14.41
CA VAL A 295 -6.57 -18.32 14.52
C VAL A 295 -5.74 -18.63 15.77
N ARG A 296 -4.72 -17.81 16.07
CA ARG A 296 -3.90 -17.94 17.28
C ARG A 296 -4.72 -17.76 18.56
N PHE A 297 -5.67 -16.82 18.56
CA PHE A 297 -6.59 -16.61 19.69
C PHE A 297 -7.43 -17.85 19.97
N LEU A 298 -8.03 -18.46 18.93
CA LEU A 298 -8.81 -19.70 19.07
C LEU A 298 -7.95 -20.89 19.53
N GLN A 299 -6.64 -20.83 19.35
CA GLN A 299 -5.67 -21.80 19.85
C GLN A 299 -5.21 -21.55 21.30
N GLY A 300 -5.81 -20.57 21.98
CA GLY A 300 -5.58 -20.31 23.41
C GLY A 300 -4.61 -19.16 23.72
N ARG A 301 -4.16 -18.39 22.72
CA ARG A 301 -3.36 -17.17 22.91
C ARG A 301 -4.27 -15.95 23.05
N ALA A 302 -4.78 -15.72 24.26
CA ALA A 302 -5.76 -14.68 24.51
C ALA A 302 -5.28 -13.27 24.10
N GLU A 303 -3.98 -13.01 24.20
CA GLU A 303 -3.33 -11.77 23.80
C GLU A 303 -3.46 -11.44 22.30
N SER A 304 -3.65 -12.46 21.44
CA SER A 304 -3.76 -12.25 19.99
C SER A 304 -5.08 -11.59 19.55
N ALA A 305 -6.06 -11.42 20.44
CA ALA A 305 -7.27 -10.66 20.13
C ALA A 305 -6.96 -9.17 19.89
N ASP A 306 -6.11 -8.58 20.72
CA ASP A 306 -5.72 -7.17 20.60
C ASP A 306 -4.88 -6.95 19.33
N ASP A 307 -4.01 -7.91 19.00
CA ASP A 307 -3.23 -7.89 17.76
C ASP A 307 -4.14 -7.95 16.51
N ALA A 308 -5.15 -8.82 16.53
CA ALA A 308 -6.12 -8.90 15.43
C ALA A 308 -6.87 -7.58 15.24
N ALA A 309 -7.32 -6.95 16.32
CA ALA A 309 -8.01 -5.66 16.27
C ALA A 309 -7.12 -4.55 15.68
N ARG A 310 -5.86 -4.46 16.14
CA ARG A 310 -4.87 -3.49 15.64
C ARG A 310 -4.56 -3.69 14.16
N HIS A 311 -4.42 -4.92 13.69
CA HIS A 311 -4.23 -5.19 12.27
C HIS A 311 -5.45 -4.77 11.43
N LEU A 312 -6.68 -4.95 11.93
CA LEU A 312 -7.88 -4.45 11.26
C LEU A 312 -7.94 -2.91 11.22
N GLU A 313 -7.47 -2.24 12.26
CA GLU A 313 -7.33 -0.77 12.28
C GLU A 313 -6.34 -0.30 11.21
N ILE A 314 -5.14 -0.89 11.13
CA ILE A 314 -4.16 -0.61 10.06
C ILE A 314 -4.79 -0.82 8.68
N ALA A 315 -5.52 -1.91 8.48
CA ALA A 315 -6.19 -2.20 7.22
C ALA A 315 -7.24 -1.13 6.84
N ALA A 316 -8.08 -0.74 7.79
CA ALA A 316 -9.12 0.27 7.57
C ALA A 316 -8.51 1.65 7.29
N ASP A 317 -7.48 2.05 8.04
CA ASP A 317 -6.82 3.34 7.90
C ASP A 317 -6.06 3.46 6.57
N HIS A 318 -5.35 2.40 6.17
CA HIS A 318 -4.68 2.38 4.87
C HIS A 318 -5.69 2.38 3.72
N LEU A 319 -6.79 1.64 3.79
CA LEU A 319 -7.83 1.71 2.75
C LEU A 319 -8.47 3.11 2.67
N ALA A 320 -8.66 3.80 3.80
CA ALA A 320 -9.16 5.16 3.81
C ALA A 320 -8.14 6.18 3.26
N ALA A 321 -6.85 6.02 3.58
CA ALA A 321 -5.77 6.83 3.06
C ALA A 321 -5.58 6.63 1.55
N GLY A 322 -5.59 5.37 1.10
CA GLY A 322 -5.47 4.96 -0.30
C GLY A 322 -6.72 5.20 -1.15
N ALA A 323 -7.84 5.61 -0.56
CA ALA A 323 -9.05 5.92 -1.31
C ALA A 323 -8.79 7.04 -2.33
N VAL A 324 -9.06 6.74 -3.60
CA VAL A 324 -8.85 7.70 -4.69
C VAL A 324 -9.98 8.73 -4.71
N ARG A 325 -9.61 10.00 -4.80
CA ARG A 325 -10.54 11.12 -4.68
C ARG A 325 -10.49 12.02 -5.91
N LEU A 326 -11.65 12.58 -6.27
CA LEU A 326 -11.78 13.65 -7.25
C LEU A 326 -12.29 14.90 -6.53
N ALA A 327 -11.45 15.93 -6.43
CA ALA A 327 -11.87 17.20 -5.87
C ALA A 327 -12.21 18.22 -6.96
N LEU A 328 -13.37 18.86 -6.88
CA LEU A 328 -13.71 20.05 -7.64
C LEU A 328 -13.45 21.26 -6.76
N ILE A 329 -12.47 22.08 -7.13
CA ILE A 329 -12.19 23.33 -6.43
C ILE A 329 -12.60 24.46 -7.35
N GLY A 330 -13.63 25.20 -6.95
CA GLY A 330 -14.12 26.33 -7.71
C GLY A 330 -14.44 27.57 -6.92
N GLY A 331 -15.05 28.53 -7.61
CA GLY A 331 -15.23 29.89 -7.14
C GLY A 331 -14.87 30.91 -8.22
N ASN A 332 -15.21 32.17 -7.96
CA ASN A 332 -14.97 33.26 -8.91
C ASN A 332 -13.48 33.51 -9.16
N PRO A 333 -13.09 34.08 -10.31
CA PRO A 333 -11.74 34.59 -10.49
C PRO A 333 -11.32 35.49 -9.32
N GLY A 334 -10.07 35.34 -8.85
CA GLY A 334 -9.56 36.07 -7.68
C GLY A 334 -9.94 35.47 -6.31
N SER A 335 -10.76 34.41 -6.25
CA SER A 335 -11.16 33.77 -5.00
C SER A 335 -10.09 32.92 -4.30
N GLY A 336 -8.89 32.78 -4.88
CA GLY A 336 -7.83 31.95 -4.31
C GLY A 336 -7.94 30.44 -4.59
N LYS A 337 -8.90 30.01 -5.43
CA LYS A 337 -9.12 28.60 -5.82
C LYS A 337 -7.85 27.85 -6.24
N SER A 338 -7.02 28.45 -7.09
CA SER A 338 -5.79 27.82 -7.60
C SER A 338 -4.73 27.70 -6.52
N THR A 339 -4.70 28.64 -5.57
CA THR A 339 -3.79 28.60 -4.42
C THR A 339 -4.21 27.50 -3.44
N VAL A 340 -5.51 27.37 -3.16
CA VAL A 340 -6.05 26.29 -2.33
C VAL A 340 -5.83 24.93 -3.01
N ALA A 341 -6.04 24.83 -4.33
CA ALA A 341 -5.83 23.60 -5.08
C ALA A 341 -4.39 23.09 -5.00
N ARG A 342 -3.40 23.98 -5.18
CA ARG A 342 -1.98 23.62 -5.05
C ARG A 342 -1.61 23.27 -3.61
N GLY A 343 -2.06 24.07 -2.64
CA GLY A 343 -1.80 23.80 -1.22
C GLY A 343 -2.42 22.47 -0.76
N LEU A 344 -3.62 22.13 -1.22
CA LEU A 344 -4.23 20.82 -0.95
C LEU A 344 -3.42 19.70 -1.62
N ALA A 345 -3.07 19.87 -2.91
CA ALA A 345 -2.31 18.89 -3.67
C ALA A 345 -0.98 18.52 -3.00
N GLU A 346 -0.24 19.51 -2.50
CA GLU A 346 1.02 19.30 -1.76
C GLU A 346 0.82 18.47 -0.49
N GLN A 347 -0.30 18.65 0.22
CA GLN A 347 -0.59 17.92 1.46
C GLN A 347 -1.07 16.49 1.23
N VAL A 348 -1.75 16.21 0.12
CA VAL A 348 -2.43 14.92 -0.12
C VAL A 348 -1.85 14.13 -1.31
N GLY A 349 -0.84 14.69 -2.00
CA GLY A 349 -0.20 14.06 -3.15
C GLY A 349 -1.10 13.90 -4.38
N ALA A 350 -2.09 14.79 -4.56
CA ALA A 350 -3.03 14.72 -5.69
C ALA A 350 -2.55 15.49 -6.92
N HIS A 351 -2.95 15.04 -8.11
CA HIS A 351 -2.63 15.71 -9.37
C HIS A 351 -3.60 16.87 -9.64
N VAL A 352 -3.07 18.08 -9.89
CA VAL A 352 -3.90 19.26 -10.20
C VAL A 352 -4.05 19.44 -11.70
N ILE A 353 -5.30 19.48 -12.18
CA ILE A 353 -5.64 19.81 -13.56
C ILE A 353 -6.40 21.14 -13.55
N SER A 354 -5.77 22.20 -14.06
CA SER A 354 -6.39 23.53 -14.13
C SER A 354 -7.04 23.79 -15.48
N THR A 355 -8.28 24.27 -15.47
CA THR A 355 -8.98 24.70 -16.69
C THR A 355 -8.26 25.83 -17.41
N ASP A 356 -7.58 26.72 -16.67
CA ASP A 356 -6.78 27.82 -17.25
C ASP A 356 -5.52 27.28 -17.96
N ASP A 357 -4.86 26.27 -17.38
CA ASP A 357 -3.70 25.63 -18.00
C ASP A 357 -4.08 24.83 -19.25
N VAL A 358 -5.15 24.03 -19.17
CA VAL A 358 -5.67 23.29 -20.32
C VAL A 358 -6.15 24.23 -21.43
N ARG A 359 -6.81 25.35 -21.11
CA ARG A 359 -7.22 26.35 -22.11
C ARG A 359 -6.02 26.92 -22.87
N ARG A 360 -4.94 27.26 -22.17
CA ARG A 360 -3.70 27.71 -22.80
C ARG A 360 -3.12 26.64 -23.72
N GLU A 361 -2.97 25.40 -23.24
CA GLU A 361 -2.42 24.30 -24.05
C GLU A 361 -3.24 24.04 -25.34
N LEU A 362 -4.58 24.10 -25.24
CA LEU A 362 -5.45 23.94 -26.41
C LEU A 362 -5.35 25.12 -27.38
N ARG A 363 -5.14 26.33 -26.86
CA ARG A 363 -4.91 27.52 -27.70
C ARG A 363 -3.56 27.45 -28.41
N ASP A 364 -2.51 27.11 -27.66
CA ASP A 364 -1.13 27.06 -28.17
C ASP A 364 -0.96 25.93 -29.21
N SER A 365 -1.75 24.85 -29.10
CA SER A 365 -1.84 23.80 -30.13
C SER A 365 -2.78 24.12 -31.29
N GLY A 366 -3.50 25.25 -31.24
CA GLY A 366 -4.47 25.67 -32.26
C GLY A 366 -5.79 24.89 -32.23
N ALA A 367 -6.03 24.05 -31.23
CA ALA A 367 -7.27 23.29 -31.06
C ALA A 367 -8.47 24.20 -30.67
N ILE A 368 -8.21 25.33 -30.02
CA ILE A 368 -9.17 26.41 -29.82
C ILE A 368 -8.58 27.73 -30.29
N SER A 369 -9.44 28.67 -30.70
CA SER A 369 -9.03 29.99 -31.17
C SER A 369 -9.96 31.10 -30.65
N GLY A 370 -9.48 32.34 -30.66
CA GLY A 370 -10.24 33.52 -30.24
C GLY A 370 -9.43 34.50 -29.40
N SER A 371 -9.92 35.73 -29.29
CA SER A 371 -9.30 36.76 -28.45
C SER A 371 -9.55 36.49 -26.95
N PRO A 372 -8.58 36.76 -26.06
CA PRO A 372 -8.80 36.76 -24.61
C PRO A 372 -9.72 37.90 -24.18
N GLY A 373 -10.25 37.80 -22.95
CA GLY A 373 -10.83 38.95 -22.25
C GLY A 373 -12.31 39.25 -22.46
N VAL A 374 -13.04 38.45 -23.24
CA VAL A 374 -14.50 38.59 -23.39
C VAL A 374 -15.21 37.31 -22.95
N LEU A 375 -16.17 37.41 -22.02
CA LEU A 375 -16.99 36.29 -21.57
C LEU A 375 -17.96 35.85 -22.69
N ASP A 376 -18.25 34.56 -22.78
CA ASP A 376 -19.13 33.92 -23.79
C ASP A 376 -18.72 34.12 -25.27
N SER A 377 -17.50 34.60 -25.52
CA SER A 377 -16.95 34.74 -26.87
C SER A 377 -15.43 34.55 -26.86
N GLY A 378 -14.81 34.50 -28.05
CA GLY A 378 -13.38 34.26 -28.16
C GLY A 378 -12.96 32.99 -27.40
N LEU A 379 -11.96 33.10 -26.52
CA LEU A 379 -11.48 31.96 -25.72
C LEU A 379 -12.49 31.40 -24.70
N TYR A 380 -13.57 32.14 -24.41
CA TYR A 380 -14.63 31.72 -23.51
C TYR A 380 -15.96 31.49 -24.22
N SER A 381 -15.95 31.27 -25.55
CA SER A 381 -17.14 30.81 -26.26
C SER A 381 -17.65 29.48 -25.67
N PRO A 382 -18.97 29.20 -25.74
CA PRO A 382 -19.53 27.94 -25.23
C PRO A 382 -18.80 26.70 -25.74
N ASP A 383 -18.45 26.67 -27.03
CA ASP A 383 -17.72 25.55 -27.66
C ASP A 383 -16.31 25.40 -27.09
N ASN A 384 -15.57 26.51 -26.91
CA ASN A 384 -14.23 26.49 -26.33
C ASN A 384 -14.27 26.07 -24.85
N VAL A 385 -15.27 26.54 -24.09
CA VAL A 385 -15.48 26.11 -22.69
C VAL A 385 -15.77 24.61 -22.64
N ALA A 386 -16.66 24.10 -23.49
CA ALA A 386 -16.97 22.68 -23.56
C ALA A 386 -15.72 21.85 -23.88
N ALA A 387 -14.93 22.23 -24.89
CA ALA A 387 -13.70 21.53 -25.28
C ALA A 387 -12.65 21.48 -24.15
N VAL A 388 -12.50 22.58 -23.39
CA VAL A 388 -11.60 22.64 -22.22
C VAL A 388 -12.07 21.66 -21.15
N TYR A 389 -13.34 21.72 -20.75
CA TYR A 389 -13.85 20.84 -19.70
C TYR A 389 -13.87 19.37 -20.11
N GLU A 390 -14.19 19.05 -21.37
CA GLU A 390 -14.08 17.69 -21.90
C GLU A 390 -12.64 17.17 -21.78
N THR A 391 -11.65 17.99 -22.15
CA THR A 391 -10.23 17.62 -22.03
C THR A 391 -9.81 17.44 -20.57
N VAL A 392 -10.26 18.33 -19.66
CA VAL A 392 -9.99 18.22 -18.22
C VAL A 392 -10.56 16.92 -17.66
N LEU A 393 -11.82 16.61 -17.94
CA LEU A 393 -12.47 15.37 -17.47
C LEU A 393 -11.83 14.13 -18.07
N ARG A 394 -11.47 14.14 -19.35
CA ARG A 394 -10.77 13.03 -20.00
C ARG A 394 -9.43 12.73 -19.33
N ARG A 395 -8.60 13.75 -19.07
CA ARG A 395 -7.31 13.60 -18.37
C ARG A 395 -7.51 13.10 -16.94
N ALA A 396 -8.49 13.65 -16.23
CA ALA A 396 -8.83 13.23 -14.87
C ALA A 396 -9.20 11.74 -14.82
N ARG A 397 -10.03 11.25 -15.75
CA ARG A 397 -10.44 9.84 -15.81
C ARG A 397 -9.24 8.88 -15.88
N ILE A 398 -8.21 9.24 -16.65
CA ILE A 398 -6.98 8.43 -16.79
C ILE A 398 -6.30 8.31 -15.43
N HIS A 399 -5.97 9.45 -14.79
CA HIS A 399 -5.29 9.46 -13.49
C HIS A 399 -6.10 8.74 -12.41
N LEU A 400 -7.42 8.93 -12.35
CA LEU A 400 -8.29 8.24 -11.38
C LEU A 400 -8.28 6.72 -11.57
N GLY A 401 -8.30 6.25 -12.83
CA GLY A 401 -8.22 4.83 -13.19
C GLY A 401 -6.84 4.21 -12.93
N GLU A 402 -5.79 5.02 -13.01
CA GLU A 402 -4.41 4.68 -12.60
C GLU A 402 -4.20 4.78 -11.08
N GLY A 403 -5.26 5.02 -10.29
CA GLY A 403 -5.20 5.06 -8.83
C GLY A 403 -4.73 6.41 -8.24
N GLN A 404 -4.53 7.44 -9.05
CA GLN A 404 -4.09 8.76 -8.58
C GLN A 404 -5.28 9.66 -8.28
N SER A 405 -5.26 10.32 -7.12
CA SER A 405 -6.31 11.30 -6.80
C SER A 405 -6.09 12.59 -7.58
N VAL A 406 -7.19 13.25 -7.97
CA VAL A 406 -7.18 14.40 -8.89
C VAL A 406 -7.91 15.59 -8.28
N ILE A 407 -7.34 16.79 -8.45
CA ILE A 407 -7.96 18.07 -8.12
C ILE A 407 -8.21 18.83 -9.41
N LEU A 408 -9.46 19.19 -9.68
CA LEU A 408 -9.84 20.01 -10.83
C LEU A 408 -10.06 21.46 -10.41
N ASP A 409 -9.17 22.34 -10.86
CA ASP A 409 -9.23 23.78 -10.63
C ASP A 409 -9.98 24.48 -11.77
N GLY A 410 -11.21 24.92 -11.48
CA GLY A 410 -12.09 25.56 -12.46
C GLY A 410 -13.09 26.50 -11.81
N THR A 411 -13.85 27.26 -12.59
CA THR A 411 -14.90 28.12 -12.01
C THR A 411 -16.11 27.30 -11.55
N TRP A 412 -16.39 26.17 -12.21
CA TRP A 412 -17.46 25.23 -11.87
C TRP A 412 -18.86 25.86 -11.74
N GLN A 413 -19.16 26.90 -12.52
CA GLN A 413 -20.45 27.60 -12.51
C GLN A 413 -21.60 26.75 -13.08
N ASP A 414 -21.33 25.97 -14.12
CA ASP A 414 -22.33 25.14 -14.80
C ASP A 414 -22.69 23.87 -13.98
N PRO A 415 -23.95 23.71 -13.53
CA PRO A 415 -24.41 22.52 -12.83
C PRO A 415 -24.26 21.22 -13.64
N GLY A 416 -24.40 21.29 -14.97
CA GLY A 416 -24.23 20.17 -15.89
C GLY A 416 -22.80 19.65 -15.91
N LEU A 417 -21.79 20.54 -15.90
CA LEU A 417 -20.38 20.16 -15.79
C LEU A 417 -20.05 19.54 -14.43
N ARG A 418 -20.61 20.08 -13.33
CA ARG A 418 -20.48 19.47 -12.00
C ARG A 418 -21.08 18.05 -11.98
N ALA A 419 -22.26 17.87 -12.57
CA ALA A 419 -22.89 16.56 -12.69
C ALA A 419 -22.08 15.57 -13.54
N GLN A 420 -21.44 16.02 -14.63
CA GLN A 420 -20.52 15.19 -15.41
C GLN A 420 -19.33 14.72 -14.59
N ALA A 421 -18.72 15.62 -13.81
CA ALA A 421 -17.59 15.27 -12.95
C ALA A 421 -17.99 14.26 -11.85
N ARG A 422 -19.17 14.39 -11.25
CA ARG A 422 -19.69 13.39 -10.30
C ARG A 422 -19.93 12.03 -10.94
N ARG A 423 -20.48 11.99 -12.16
CA ARG A 423 -20.65 10.73 -12.90
C ARG A 423 -19.30 10.05 -13.16
N MET A 424 -18.29 10.81 -13.60
CA MET A 424 -16.93 10.28 -13.77
C MET A 424 -16.34 9.76 -12.46
N ALA A 425 -16.56 10.46 -11.34
CA ALA A 425 -16.13 9.97 -10.02
C ALA A 425 -16.81 8.63 -9.70
N ALA A 426 -18.11 8.49 -9.94
CA ALA A 426 -18.83 7.23 -9.75
C ALA A 426 -18.34 6.11 -10.69
N GLU A 427 -18.18 6.37 -11.98
CA GLU A 427 -17.66 5.43 -12.99
C GLU A 427 -16.26 4.90 -12.65
N THR A 428 -15.41 5.76 -12.06
CA THR A 428 -14.05 5.39 -11.65
C THR A 428 -13.99 4.92 -10.19
N HIS A 429 -15.12 4.77 -9.50
CA HIS A 429 -15.18 4.45 -8.07
C HIS A 429 -14.26 5.35 -7.23
N SER A 430 -14.26 6.64 -7.53
CA SER A 430 -13.51 7.68 -6.84
C SER A 430 -14.46 8.50 -5.95
N ARG A 431 -13.98 8.97 -4.80
CA ARG A 431 -14.80 9.80 -3.90
C ARG A 431 -14.79 11.26 -4.35
N ALA A 432 -15.96 11.81 -4.63
CA ALA A 432 -16.10 13.20 -5.03
C ALA A 432 -16.02 14.13 -3.81
N VAL A 433 -15.27 15.22 -3.95
CA VAL A 433 -15.14 16.31 -2.96
C VAL A 433 -15.43 17.61 -3.68
N GLU A 434 -16.40 18.38 -3.22
CA GLU A 434 -16.74 19.65 -3.86
C GLU A 434 -16.43 20.81 -2.89
N ILE A 435 -15.61 21.76 -3.35
CA ILE A 435 -15.10 22.86 -2.55
C ILE A 435 -15.32 24.16 -3.32
N MET A 436 -15.98 25.12 -2.67
CA MET A 436 -16.19 26.46 -3.22
C MET A 436 -15.42 27.50 -2.40
N CYS A 437 -14.38 28.08 -3.01
CA CYS A 437 -13.64 29.20 -2.46
C CYS A 437 -14.48 30.48 -2.56
N ALA A 438 -14.77 31.08 -1.41
CA ALA A 438 -15.56 32.28 -1.26
C ALA A 438 -14.71 33.39 -0.61
N VAL A 439 -14.85 34.60 -1.15
CA VAL A 439 -14.24 35.81 -0.60
C VAL A 439 -15.13 37.00 -0.99
N PRO A 440 -15.19 38.09 -0.18
CA PRO A 440 -15.91 39.30 -0.56
C PRO A 440 -15.47 39.85 -1.93
N VAL A 441 -16.42 40.41 -2.68
CA VAL A 441 -16.21 40.85 -4.07
C VAL A 441 -15.15 41.95 -4.15
N GLU A 442 -15.12 42.83 -3.15
CA GLU A 442 -14.16 43.93 -3.00
C GLU A 442 -12.73 43.39 -2.88
N THR A 443 -12.56 42.22 -2.26
CA THR A 443 -11.26 41.54 -2.13
C THR A 443 -10.87 40.84 -3.43
N THR A 444 -11.83 40.30 -4.20
CA THR A 444 -11.52 39.70 -5.51
C THR A 444 -11.00 40.73 -6.52
N ALA A 445 -11.58 41.93 -6.56
CA ALA A 445 -11.17 42.99 -7.48
C ALA A 445 -9.71 43.41 -7.24
N GLY A 446 -9.36 43.73 -5.98
CA GLY A 446 -7.99 44.09 -5.61
C GLY A 446 -6.98 42.98 -5.89
N ARG A 447 -7.37 41.70 -5.71
CA ARG A 447 -6.52 40.54 -6.03
C ARG A 447 -6.30 40.35 -7.53
N ILE A 448 -7.26 40.68 -8.37
CA ILE A 448 -7.14 40.58 -9.84
C ILE A 448 -6.24 41.71 -10.36
N GLU A 449 -6.39 42.93 -9.83
CA GLU A 449 -5.57 44.10 -10.20
C GLU A 449 -4.11 43.97 -9.77
N GLN A 450 -3.85 43.43 -8.57
CA GLN A 450 -2.50 43.25 -8.03
C GLN A 450 -1.83 41.95 -8.50
N ARG A 451 -2.52 41.14 -9.31
CA ARG A 451 -1.98 39.87 -9.79
C ARG A 451 -0.86 40.14 -10.80
N ALA A 452 0.32 39.55 -10.57
CA ALA A 452 1.35 39.47 -11.61
C ALA A 452 0.80 38.73 -12.84
N ALA A 453 1.21 39.15 -14.06
CA ALA A 453 0.83 38.46 -15.30
C ALA A 453 1.09 36.96 -15.16
N GLY A 454 0.03 36.16 -15.24
CA GLY A 454 0.07 34.72 -15.03
C GLY A 454 -0.99 34.02 -15.87
N ASN A 455 -1.16 32.72 -15.66
CA ASN A 455 -1.90 31.81 -16.57
C ASN A 455 -3.41 32.05 -16.72
N SER A 456 -3.99 33.05 -16.05
CA SER A 456 -5.44 33.26 -16.02
C SER A 456 -5.81 34.49 -16.82
N ASP A 457 -6.61 34.31 -17.88
CA ASP A 457 -7.04 35.38 -18.79
C ASP A 457 -8.29 36.14 -18.26
N ALA A 458 -8.56 36.08 -16.95
CA ALA A 458 -9.74 36.68 -16.34
C ALA A 458 -9.51 38.17 -16.04
N THR A 459 -10.29 39.04 -16.67
CA THR A 459 -10.34 40.48 -16.41
C THR A 459 -11.30 40.80 -15.25
N PRO A 460 -11.21 42.00 -14.61
CA PRO A 460 -12.20 42.44 -13.63
C PRO A 460 -13.64 42.36 -14.15
N ASP A 461 -13.86 42.67 -15.43
CA ASP A 461 -15.19 42.59 -16.08
C ASP A 461 -15.69 41.15 -16.19
N ILE A 462 -14.82 40.20 -16.56
CA ILE A 462 -15.15 38.76 -16.56
C ILE A 462 -15.49 38.30 -15.14
N ALA A 463 -14.71 38.73 -14.14
CA ALA A 463 -14.95 38.34 -12.75
C ALA A 463 -16.28 38.89 -12.21
N ALA A 464 -16.62 40.13 -12.52
CA ALA A 464 -17.90 40.75 -12.16
C ALA A 464 -19.08 40.04 -12.84
N ALA A 465 -18.96 39.74 -14.13
CA ALA A 465 -19.99 39.01 -14.88
C ALA A 465 -20.21 37.58 -14.34
N LEU A 466 -19.14 36.87 -13.98
CA LEU A 466 -19.23 35.55 -13.35
C LEU A 466 -19.81 35.62 -11.93
N ALA A 467 -19.50 36.67 -11.17
CA ALA A 467 -20.06 36.86 -9.83
C ALA A 467 -21.58 37.10 -9.83
N ALA A 468 -22.11 37.64 -10.93
CA ALA A 468 -23.55 37.86 -11.10
C ALA A 468 -24.34 36.57 -11.46
N ARG A 469 -23.67 35.53 -11.99
CA ARG A 469 -24.30 34.27 -12.45
C ARG A 469 -24.47 33.22 -11.35
N ARG A 470 -24.71 33.63 -10.10
CA ARG A 470 -24.75 32.72 -8.94
C ARG A 470 -25.86 31.67 -9.03
N ASP A 471 -25.53 30.49 -9.52
CA ASP A 471 -26.25 29.27 -9.19
C ASP A 471 -25.76 28.72 -7.84
N ALA A 472 -26.69 28.18 -7.03
CA ALA A 472 -26.35 27.62 -5.73
C ALA A 472 -25.54 26.32 -5.91
N TRP A 473 -24.29 26.33 -5.44
CA TRP A 473 -23.47 25.12 -5.31
C TRP A 473 -23.62 24.54 -3.90
N GLU A 474 -24.79 23.96 -3.64
CA GLU A 474 -25.20 23.53 -2.29
C GLU A 474 -24.37 22.35 -1.75
N SER A 475 -23.93 21.46 -2.64
CA SER A 475 -23.11 20.30 -2.28
C SER A 475 -21.65 20.64 -1.96
N ALA A 476 -21.19 21.88 -2.21
CA ALA A 476 -19.81 22.27 -1.94
C ALA A 476 -19.61 22.75 -0.51
N VAL A 477 -18.49 22.31 0.08
CA VAL A 477 -17.94 22.91 1.29
C VAL A 477 -17.46 24.32 0.95
N ARG A 478 -18.06 25.31 1.60
CA ARG A 478 -17.65 26.71 1.44
C ARG A 478 -16.39 27.00 2.24
N LEU A 479 -15.35 27.44 1.56
CA LEU A 479 -14.09 27.87 2.16
C LEU A 479 -13.94 29.38 2.09
N ASP A 480 -13.82 30.03 3.24
CA ASP A 480 -13.46 31.44 3.32
C ASP A 480 -11.96 31.62 3.05
N THR A 481 -11.64 32.23 1.91
CA THR A 481 -10.26 32.50 1.48
C THR A 481 -9.84 33.94 1.75
N SER A 482 -10.59 34.70 2.55
CA SER A 482 -10.11 35.94 3.17
C SER A 482 -9.12 35.65 4.32
N GLN A 483 -9.17 34.44 4.87
CA GLN A 483 -8.32 33.96 5.95
C GLN A 483 -6.91 33.58 5.46
N PRO A 484 -5.94 33.40 6.38
CA PRO A 484 -4.61 32.93 6.01
C PRO A 484 -4.65 31.59 5.26
N LEU A 485 -3.84 31.45 4.22
CA LEU A 485 -3.84 30.26 3.34
C LEU A 485 -3.74 28.94 4.11
N LYS A 486 -2.92 28.87 5.16
CA LYS A 486 -2.75 27.68 5.99
C LYS A 486 -4.08 27.20 6.60
N VAL A 487 -4.97 28.12 6.97
CA VAL A 487 -6.29 27.81 7.53
C VAL A 487 -7.21 27.26 6.44
N SER A 488 -7.30 27.93 5.29
CA SER A 488 -8.14 27.47 4.17
C SER A 488 -7.69 26.11 3.63
N VAL A 489 -6.37 25.85 3.54
CA VAL A 489 -5.83 24.54 3.14
C VAL A 489 -6.14 23.47 4.19
N ALA A 490 -6.01 23.77 5.49
CA ALA A 490 -6.38 22.81 6.53
C ALA A 490 -7.87 22.42 6.48
N GLN A 491 -8.76 23.39 6.22
CA GLN A 491 -10.18 23.12 6.00
C GLN A 491 -10.43 22.27 4.76
N ALA A 492 -9.71 22.54 3.65
CA ALA A 492 -9.76 21.72 2.45
C ALA A 492 -9.29 20.27 2.71
N CYS A 493 -8.22 20.09 3.49
CA CYS A 493 -7.74 18.77 3.91
C CYS A 493 -8.79 18.04 4.78
N ASN A 494 -9.51 18.75 5.65
CA ASN A 494 -10.58 18.13 6.43
C ASN A 494 -11.74 17.66 5.55
N ALA A 495 -12.19 18.49 4.59
CA ALA A 495 -13.20 18.09 3.62
C ALA A 495 -12.75 16.88 2.78
N TRP A 496 -11.47 16.86 2.38
CA TRP A 496 -10.86 15.72 1.68
C TRP A 496 -10.91 14.42 2.47
N ARG A 497 -10.56 14.47 3.77
CA ARG A 497 -10.58 13.28 4.65
C ARG A 497 -12.00 12.79 4.93
N GLN A 498 -12.95 13.68 5.17
CA GLN A 498 -14.34 13.30 5.50
C GLN A 498 -15.07 12.59 4.36
N ALA A 499 -14.62 12.77 3.11
CA ALA A 499 -15.21 12.12 1.94
C ALA A 499 -15.11 10.58 1.95
N THR A 500 -14.29 9.97 2.81
CA THR A 500 -14.25 8.51 3.00
C THR A 500 -15.29 7.96 3.96
N ASP A 501 -15.80 8.78 4.88
CA ASP A 501 -16.78 8.34 5.88
C ASP A 501 -18.22 8.65 5.45
N VAL A 502 -18.41 9.65 4.59
CA VAL A 502 -19.71 10.16 4.18
C VAL A 502 -19.93 9.89 2.70
N ASN A 503 -20.35 8.68 2.37
CA ASN A 503 -21.09 8.36 1.14
C ASN A 503 -21.74 6.97 1.31
N LEU A 504 -22.69 6.95 2.25
CA LEU A 504 -23.80 6.01 2.31
C LEU A 504 -25.04 6.90 2.25
N LEU A 505 -25.95 6.59 1.32
CA LEU A 505 -27.13 7.36 0.91
C LEU A 505 -26.88 8.30 -0.29
N HIS A 506 -26.71 7.72 -1.48
CA HIS A 506 -27.64 7.92 -2.59
C HIS A 506 -27.43 6.88 -3.69
#